data_AF-A0A6A5C2G2-F1
#
_entry.id   AF-A0A6A5C2G2-F1
#
_cell.length_a   1.000
_cell.length_b   1.000
_cell.length_c   1.000
_cell.angle_alpha   90.00
_cell.angle_beta   90.00
_cell.angle_gamma   90.00
#
_symmetry.space_group_name_H-M   'P 1'
#
loop_
_entity.id
_entity.type
_entity.pdbx_description
1 polymer ?
#
loop_
_entity_poly.entity_id
_entity_poly.type
_entity_poly.pdbx_seq_one_letter_code
_entity_poly.pdbx_strand_id
1 'polypeptide(L)'
;MRFDGFHFKSFTSNADIFEKPFDANIHWAMMLAVRDFCTKGITLAPTLIYICSDEITMLFASKNEKSLSYPSLYNGRIQKLVSICTSFMTVGFNHYLRKLLANNYESFEKRIEYDSKHLKSHSKKILKPSDLELRRETRQKLLDGYIDGHFDGRVYQVPSISHAVEYILWRQHDCVRNSKTILGSKYFDQTKMDNLSAGEVVEMIEKKVGVRWADFPNEFKYGTFIKKIKHHKTGFNPLTKTSTSVLRTSPFNQCIKLMHCTPEFITNLVTQPLWSHNVLACNPMHAPEKVVLSYPSGANFTFGVQPYSFGIGNQAPVLYKDHLNSPFNENVSKYCGTTLAALSEMENI
;
A
#
# COMPACT_ATOMS: atom_id res chain seq x y z
N MET A 1 11.55 14.25 -1.18
CA MET A 1 12.03 13.51 0.00
C MET A 1 11.71 12.04 -0.19
N ARG A 2 12.56 11.14 0.31
CA ARG A 2 12.39 9.70 0.15
C ARG A 2 12.79 9.00 1.44
N PHE A 3 12.02 7.99 1.82
CA PHE A 3 12.32 7.06 2.90
C PHE A 3 12.45 5.67 2.30
N ASP A 4 13.40 4.90 2.81
CA ASP A 4 13.79 3.61 2.23
C ASP A 4 14.10 2.65 3.39
N GLY A 5 13.76 1.37 3.22
CA GLY A 5 13.82 0.38 4.28
C GLY A 5 15.25 -0.04 4.58
N PHE A 6 15.77 0.29 5.76
CA PHE A 6 17.12 -0.10 6.15
C PHE A 6 17.19 -1.60 6.42
N HIS A 7 17.90 -2.33 5.55
CA HIS A 7 18.03 -3.79 5.61
C HIS A 7 16.68 -4.53 5.63
N PHE A 8 15.67 -4.01 4.92
CA PHE A 8 14.32 -4.58 4.90
C PHE A 8 14.26 -6.00 4.33
N LYS A 9 15.19 -6.39 3.44
CA LYS A 9 15.33 -7.78 3.01
C LYS A 9 15.60 -8.73 4.19
N SER A 10 16.52 -8.36 5.09
CA SER A 10 16.82 -9.16 6.28
C SER A 10 15.65 -9.15 7.25
N PHE A 11 15.05 -7.98 7.50
CA PHE A 11 13.86 -7.83 8.35
C PHE A 11 12.69 -8.71 7.86
N THR A 12 12.37 -8.66 6.57
CA THR A 12 11.22 -9.38 5.98
C THR A 12 11.47 -10.87 5.76
N SER A 13 12.73 -11.29 5.64
CA SER A 13 13.09 -12.70 5.57
C SER A 13 13.22 -13.37 6.94
N ASN A 14 13.14 -12.60 8.04
CA ASN A 14 13.39 -13.11 9.38
C ASN A 14 12.36 -14.17 9.78
N ALA A 15 12.85 -15.40 9.93
CA ALA A 15 12.08 -16.63 10.14
C ALA A 15 10.93 -16.90 9.15
N ASP A 16 10.76 -16.14 8.06
CA ASP A 16 9.59 -16.19 7.18
C ASP A 16 8.25 -15.87 7.90
N ILE A 17 8.25 -14.89 8.82
CA ILE A 17 7.02 -14.44 9.52
C ILE A 17 6.01 -13.74 8.59
N PHE A 18 6.49 -13.15 7.49
CA PHE A 18 5.71 -12.41 6.52
C PHE A 18 5.36 -13.25 5.31
N GLU A 19 4.22 -12.93 4.68
CA GLU A 19 3.79 -13.60 3.47
C GLU A 19 4.68 -13.23 2.27
N LYS A 20 4.97 -14.24 1.44
CA LYS A 20 5.73 -14.09 0.20
C LYS A 20 4.82 -14.38 -0.99
N PRO A 21 4.94 -13.64 -2.10
CA PRO A 21 5.97 -12.64 -2.39
C PRO A 21 5.67 -11.25 -1.82
N PHE A 22 4.43 -10.99 -1.40
CA PHE A 22 3.98 -9.71 -0.89
C PHE A 22 3.23 -9.91 0.42
N ASP A 23 3.48 -9.03 1.41
CA ASP A 23 2.79 -9.04 2.70
C ASP A 23 1.90 -7.80 2.83
N ALA A 24 0.60 -8.03 2.99
CA ALA A 24 -0.37 -6.96 3.12
C ALA A 24 -0.19 -6.14 4.39
N ASN A 25 0.30 -6.72 5.50
CA ASN A 25 0.47 -6.00 6.76
C ASN A 25 1.60 -5.00 6.66
N ILE A 26 2.70 -5.36 6.00
CA ILE A 26 3.80 -4.43 5.71
C ILE A 26 3.28 -3.26 4.87
N HIS A 27 2.57 -3.56 3.78
CA HIS A 27 1.99 -2.52 2.91
C HIS A 27 1.07 -1.57 3.68
N TRP A 28 0.11 -2.11 4.44
CA TRP A 28 -0.83 -1.31 5.22
C TRP A 28 -0.15 -0.55 6.36
N ALA A 29 0.86 -1.12 7.01
CA ALA A 29 1.64 -0.42 8.04
C ALA A 29 2.32 0.83 7.47
N MET A 30 2.91 0.75 6.28
CA MET A 30 3.49 1.91 5.60
C MET A 30 2.43 2.94 5.21
N MET A 31 1.31 2.49 4.64
CA MET A 31 0.19 3.36 4.27
C MET A 31 -0.37 4.13 5.47
N LEU A 32 -0.60 3.44 6.59
CA LEU A 32 -1.11 4.04 7.82
C LEU A 32 -0.10 4.99 8.46
N ALA A 33 1.18 4.60 8.52
CA ALA A 33 2.25 5.46 9.03
C ALA A 33 2.34 6.78 8.25
N VAL A 34 2.29 6.72 6.91
CA VAL A 34 2.28 7.91 6.07
C VAL A 34 1.02 8.74 6.26
N ARG A 35 -0.16 8.11 6.32
CA ARG A 35 -1.43 8.84 6.54
C ARG A 35 -1.37 9.60 7.86
N ASP A 36 -0.98 8.92 8.93
CA ASP A 36 -0.89 9.50 10.27
C ASP A 36 0.14 10.64 10.34
N PHE A 37 1.31 10.42 9.74
CA PHE A 37 2.33 11.45 9.58
C PHE A 37 1.80 12.71 8.88
N CYS A 38 0.99 12.54 7.83
CA CYS A 38 0.42 13.64 7.05
C CYS A 38 -0.80 14.31 7.69
N THR A 39 -1.46 13.66 8.66
CA THR A 39 -2.66 14.18 9.32
C THR A 39 -2.44 14.66 10.75
N LYS A 40 -1.58 13.99 11.52
CA LYS A 40 -1.42 14.20 12.98
C LYS A 40 -0.02 14.70 13.36
N GLY A 41 1.03 14.26 12.66
CA GLY A 41 2.41 14.38 13.17
C GLY A 41 3.10 15.72 12.92
N ILE A 42 3.08 16.20 11.68
CA ILE A 42 3.90 17.35 11.25
C ILE A 42 3.15 18.19 10.21
N THR A 43 3.31 19.51 10.22
CA THR A 43 2.83 20.47 9.19
C THR A 43 3.53 20.28 7.83
N LEU A 44 3.74 19.04 7.39
CA LEU A 44 4.18 18.70 6.06
C LEU A 44 2.96 18.57 5.16
N ALA A 45 2.99 19.31 4.05
CA ALA A 45 1.96 19.27 3.03
C ALA A 45 2.58 18.77 1.71
N PRO A 46 2.93 17.48 1.62
CA PRO A 46 3.37 16.91 0.36
C PRO A 46 2.25 17.04 -0.68
N THR A 47 2.62 17.40 -1.90
CA THR A 47 1.72 17.47 -3.05
C THR A 47 1.32 16.08 -3.52
N LEU A 48 2.27 15.14 -3.47
CA LEU A 48 2.10 13.75 -3.86
C LEU A 48 2.93 12.85 -2.96
N ILE A 49 2.37 11.73 -2.57
CA ILE A 49 3.09 10.64 -1.93
C ILE A 49 2.95 9.40 -2.80
N TYR A 50 4.03 8.66 -2.97
CA TYR A 50 4.07 7.40 -3.69
C TYR A 50 4.76 6.35 -2.82
N ILE A 51 4.12 5.21 -2.63
CA ILE A 51 4.64 4.09 -1.85
C ILE A 51 4.79 2.89 -2.77
N CYS A 52 5.95 2.25 -2.75
CA CYS A 52 6.15 0.95 -3.38
C CYS A 52 7.21 0.15 -2.65
N SER A 53 6.98 -1.16 -2.47
CA SER A 53 7.85 -2.02 -1.66
C SER A 53 8.04 -1.34 -0.29
N ASP A 54 9.28 -1.23 0.15
CA ASP A 54 9.80 -0.59 1.34
C ASP A 54 10.17 0.90 1.15
N GLU A 55 9.88 1.49 -0.01
CA GLU A 55 10.19 2.88 -0.32
C GLU A 55 8.94 3.78 -0.26
N ILE A 56 9.10 4.96 0.34
CA ILE A 56 8.11 6.04 0.37
C ILE A 56 8.73 7.30 -0.22
N THR A 57 8.19 7.74 -1.35
CA THR A 57 8.55 9.01 -2.00
C THR A 57 7.51 10.08 -1.67
N MET A 58 7.97 11.25 -1.22
CA MET A 58 7.14 12.43 -0.99
C MET A 58 7.63 13.61 -1.83
N LEU A 59 6.74 14.18 -2.65
CA LEU A 59 7.00 15.37 -3.45
C LEU A 59 6.38 16.61 -2.81
N PHE A 60 7.10 17.71 -2.90
CA PHE A 60 6.68 19.03 -2.43
C PHE A 60 6.82 19.99 -3.61
N ALA A 61 5.72 20.24 -4.32
CA ALA A 61 5.73 21.17 -5.45
C ALA A 61 5.69 22.62 -4.92
N SER A 62 6.58 23.47 -5.43
CA SER A 62 6.53 24.91 -5.14
C SER A 62 5.33 25.53 -5.84
N LYS A 63 4.54 26.34 -5.12
CA LYS A 63 3.36 27.02 -5.70
C LYS A 63 3.71 28.22 -6.56
N ASN A 64 4.94 28.76 -6.48
CA ASN A 64 5.45 29.85 -7.32
C ASN A 64 6.98 29.95 -7.15
N GLU A 65 7.74 30.21 -8.22
CA GLU A 65 9.18 30.56 -8.12
C GLU A 65 9.42 31.80 -7.23
N LYS A 66 8.44 32.69 -7.12
CA LYS A 66 8.50 33.93 -6.32
C LYS A 66 7.98 33.81 -4.89
N SER A 67 7.32 32.71 -4.53
CA SER A 67 6.93 32.44 -3.14
C SER A 67 7.26 30.99 -2.82
N LEU A 68 8.52 30.76 -2.41
CA LEU A 68 8.96 29.55 -1.73
C LEU A 68 8.19 29.43 -0.40
N SER A 69 6.90 29.09 -0.47
CA SER A 69 6.25 28.37 0.61
C SER A 69 6.70 26.91 0.49
N TYR A 70 8.00 26.67 0.66
CA TYR A 70 8.39 25.45 1.34
C TYR A 70 7.58 25.45 2.64
N PRO A 71 7.13 24.30 3.16
CA PRO A 71 6.81 24.30 4.57
C PRO A 71 8.06 24.87 5.24
N SER A 72 7.92 26.00 5.95
CA SER A 72 8.98 26.63 6.75
C SER A 72 9.45 25.71 7.89
N LEU A 73 9.23 24.41 7.74
CA LEU A 73 9.57 23.36 8.63
C LEU A 73 11.08 23.40 8.84
N TYR A 74 11.43 23.73 10.07
CA TYR A 74 12.78 23.83 10.53
C TYR A 74 13.67 24.83 9.75
N ASN A 75 13.08 25.82 9.07
CA ASN A 75 13.77 26.83 8.25
C ASN A 75 14.68 26.20 7.18
N GLY A 76 14.24 25.10 6.56
CA GLY A 76 15.00 24.43 5.50
C GLY A 76 16.23 23.65 5.98
N ARG A 77 16.38 23.43 7.30
CA ARG A 77 17.46 22.60 7.85
C ARG A 77 17.27 21.13 7.47
N ILE A 78 17.96 20.72 6.41
CA ILE A 78 17.89 19.38 5.82
C ILE A 78 18.09 18.27 6.86
N GLN A 79 19.13 18.36 7.69
CA GLN A 79 19.44 17.32 8.68
C GLN A 79 18.29 17.11 9.68
N LYS A 80 17.69 18.21 10.18
CA LYS A 80 16.57 18.17 11.13
C LYS A 80 15.28 17.65 10.47
N LEU A 81 15.04 18.05 9.23
CA LEU A 81 13.90 17.56 8.45
C LEU A 81 14.00 16.05 8.26
N VAL A 82 15.15 15.57 7.74
CA VAL A 82 15.37 14.16 7.48
C VAL A 82 15.29 13.34 8.77
N SER A 83 16.01 13.71 9.82
CA SER A 83 16.05 12.93 11.06
C SER A 83 14.68 12.80 11.72
N ILE A 84 13.93 13.90 11.82
CA ILE A 84 12.61 13.88 12.45
C ILE A 84 11.63 13.08 11.61
N CYS A 85 11.55 13.32 10.29
CA CYS A 85 10.58 12.61 9.47
C CYS A 85 10.87 11.10 9.43
N THR A 86 12.15 10.71 9.34
CA THR A 86 12.55 9.30 9.38
C THR A 86 12.22 8.64 10.73
N SER A 87 12.37 9.38 11.83
CA SER A 87 11.96 8.92 13.17
C SER A 87 10.45 8.66 13.22
N PHE A 88 9.63 9.61 12.73
CA PHE A 88 8.18 9.42 12.64
C PHE A 88 7.80 8.22 11.78
N MET A 89 8.44 8.05 10.62
CA MET A 89 8.17 6.91 9.73
C MET A 89 8.52 5.58 10.41
N THR A 90 9.65 5.51 11.11
CA THR A 90 10.08 4.31 11.84
C THR A 90 9.12 3.97 12.98
N VAL A 91 8.77 4.96 13.82
CA VAL A 91 7.86 4.75 14.96
C VAL A 91 6.46 4.37 14.47
N GLY A 92 5.93 5.12 13.50
CA GLY A 92 4.61 4.88 12.92
C GLY A 92 4.50 3.51 12.26
N PHE A 93 5.49 3.15 11.43
CA PHE A 93 5.52 1.84 10.77
C PHE A 93 5.47 0.70 11.77
N ASN A 94 6.37 0.68 12.76
CA ASN A 94 6.41 -0.40 13.74
C ASN A 94 5.14 -0.44 14.61
N HIS A 95 4.59 0.72 14.99
CA HIS A 95 3.32 0.79 15.71
C HIS A 95 2.17 0.12 14.95
N TYR A 96 1.97 0.52 13.68
CA TYR A 96 0.90 -0.06 12.87
C TYR A 96 1.16 -1.50 12.49
N LEU A 97 2.41 -1.87 12.21
CA LEU A 97 2.77 -3.25 11.90
C LEU A 97 2.45 -4.18 13.08
N ARG A 98 2.87 -3.82 14.29
CA ARG A 98 2.54 -4.59 15.51
C ARG A 98 1.03 -4.76 15.68
N LYS A 99 0.26 -3.69 15.51
CA LYS A 99 -1.21 -3.75 15.60
C LYS A 99 -1.82 -4.67 14.55
N LEU A 100 -1.40 -4.55 13.29
CA LEU A 100 -1.91 -5.38 12.19
C LEU A 100 -1.55 -6.85 12.39
N LEU A 101 -0.35 -7.14 12.89
CA LEU A 101 0.07 -8.49 13.21
C LEU A 101 -0.71 -9.04 14.42
N ALA A 102 -0.86 -8.28 15.51
CA ALA A 102 -1.67 -8.72 16.65
C ALA A 102 -3.10 -9.11 16.22
N ASN A 103 -3.72 -8.31 15.35
CA ASN A 103 -5.07 -8.54 14.85
C ASN A 103 -5.18 -9.67 13.82
N ASN A 104 -4.08 -10.11 13.20
CA ASN A 104 -4.08 -11.18 12.20
C ASN A 104 -3.60 -12.53 12.74
N TYR A 105 -3.58 -12.71 14.07
CA TYR A 105 -3.11 -13.93 14.74
C TYR A 105 -3.74 -15.21 14.17
N GLU A 106 -5.07 -15.27 14.01
CA GLU A 106 -5.74 -16.45 13.46
C GLU A 106 -5.30 -16.79 12.02
N SER A 107 -5.13 -15.77 11.19
CA SER A 107 -4.65 -15.93 9.81
C SER A 107 -3.22 -16.50 9.81
N PHE A 108 -2.37 -16.00 10.71
CA PHE A 108 -1.02 -16.50 10.88
C PHE A 108 -0.99 -17.97 11.32
N GLU A 109 -1.74 -18.37 12.34
CA GLU A 109 -1.77 -19.77 12.79
C GLU A 109 -2.33 -20.72 11.73
N LYS A 110 -3.37 -20.30 10.98
CA LYS A 110 -3.89 -21.08 9.83
C LYS A 110 -2.81 -21.32 8.76
N ARG A 111 -1.94 -20.33 8.50
CA ARG A 111 -0.79 -20.52 7.58
C ARG A 111 0.24 -21.50 8.14
N ILE A 112 0.56 -21.40 9.43
CA ILE A 112 1.48 -22.36 10.07
C ILE A 112 0.91 -23.79 10.00
N GLU A 113 -0.38 -23.96 10.26
CA GLU A 113 -1.06 -25.26 10.15
C GLU A 113 -1.00 -25.78 8.70
N TYR A 114 -1.32 -24.95 7.71
CA TYR A 114 -1.21 -25.32 6.31
C TYR A 114 0.21 -25.76 5.93
N ASP A 115 1.22 -24.98 6.30
CA ASP A 115 2.63 -25.27 6.01
C ASP A 115 3.09 -26.56 6.70
N SER A 116 2.62 -26.84 7.92
CA SER A 116 2.93 -28.08 8.64
C SER A 116 2.44 -29.33 7.91
N LYS A 117 1.33 -29.23 7.17
CA LYS A 117 0.77 -30.31 6.34
C LYS A 117 1.42 -30.39 4.96
N HIS A 118 2.05 -29.29 4.50
CA HIS A 118 2.58 -29.11 3.15
C HIS A 118 4.08 -28.74 3.13
N LEU A 119 4.88 -29.34 4.01
CA LEU A 119 6.31 -29.06 4.20
C LEU A 119 7.18 -29.17 2.92
N LYS A 120 6.65 -29.80 1.87
CA LYS A 120 7.31 -29.97 0.56
C LYS A 120 6.79 -29.05 -0.55
N SER A 121 5.81 -28.18 -0.30
CA SER A 121 5.06 -27.53 -1.39
C SER A 121 5.66 -26.18 -1.84
N HIS A 122 5.80 -26.03 -3.16
CA HIS A 122 5.96 -24.83 -4.01
C HIS A 122 7.02 -23.76 -3.67
N SER A 123 7.71 -23.86 -2.53
CA SER A 123 8.83 -22.99 -2.17
C SER A 123 10.13 -23.80 -2.22
N LYS A 124 11.25 -23.13 -2.51
CA LYS A 124 12.58 -23.75 -2.54
C LYS A 124 13.02 -24.36 -1.22
N LYS A 125 12.43 -23.91 -0.11
CA LYS A 125 12.86 -24.26 1.24
C LYS A 125 12.01 -25.43 1.75
N ILE A 126 12.68 -26.53 2.12
CA ILE A 126 12.07 -27.62 2.86
C ILE A 126 11.88 -27.13 4.29
N LEU A 127 10.62 -27.09 4.75
CA LEU A 127 10.29 -26.65 6.09
C LEU A 127 10.49 -27.79 7.09
N LYS A 128 11.12 -27.50 8.23
CA LYS A 128 11.22 -28.39 9.39
C LYS A 128 10.27 -27.93 10.49
N PRO A 129 9.80 -28.83 11.38
CA PRO A 129 8.99 -28.43 12.53
C PRO A 129 9.64 -27.35 13.41
N SER A 130 10.97 -27.38 13.57
CA SER A 130 11.73 -26.36 14.30
C SER A 130 11.64 -24.97 13.66
N ASP A 131 11.47 -24.89 12.33
CA ASP A 131 11.32 -23.60 11.62
C ASP A 131 9.97 -22.96 11.92
N LEU A 132 8.92 -23.77 12.12
CA LEU A 132 7.58 -23.29 12.46
C LEU A 132 7.53 -22.73 13.88
N GLU A 133 8.26 -23.34 14.81
CA GLU A 133 8.37 -22.81 16.18
C GLU A 133 9.18 -21.51 16.21
N LEU A 134 10.31 -21.47 15.48
CA LEU A 134 11.09 -20.25 15.33
C LEU A 134 10.28 -19.10 14.73
N ARG A 135 9.35 -19.40 13.79
CA ARG A 135 8.40 -18.40 13.26
C ARG A 135 7.53 -17.79 14.34
N ARG A 136 6.94 -18.60 15.22
CA ARG A 136 6.10 -18.12 16.33
C ARG A 136 6.90 -17.28 17.30
N GLU A 137 8.07 -17.77 17.73
CA GLU A 137 8.96 -17.05 18.64
C GLU A 137 9.41 -15.70 18.05
N THR A 138 9.85 -15.69 16.79
CA THR A 138 10.30 -14.48 16.10
C THR A 138 9.15 -13.47 15.95
N ARG A 139 7.95 -13.96 15.62
CA ARG A 139 6.75 -13.12 15.56
C ARG A 139 6.44 -12.51 16.92
N GLN A 140 6.51 -13.28 18.00
CA GLN A 140 6.29 -12.77 19.35
C GLN A 140 7.32 -11.69 19.70
N LYS A 141 8.61 -11.92 19.40
CA LYS A 141 9.67 -10.92 19.59
C LYS A 141 9.40 -9.60 18.84
N LEU A 142 8.82 -9.66 17.63
CA LEU A 142 8.42 -8.47 16.88
C LEU A 142 7.26 -7.73 17.57
N LEU A 143 6.25 -8.47 18.04
CA LEU A 143 5.11 -7.91 18.77
C LEU A 143 5.56 -7.24 20.08
N ASP A 144 6.53 -7.84 20.77
CA ASP A 144 7.09 -7.33 22.03
C ASP A 144 8.05 -6.15 21.84
N GLY A 145 8.48 -5.88 20.60
CA GLY A 145 9.37 -4.76 20.28
C GLY A 145 10.86 -5.06 20.30
N TYR A 146 11.26 -6.33 20.30
CA TYR A 146 12.65 -6.73 20.16
C TYR A 146 13.14 -6.73 18.70
N ILE A 147 12.21 -6.72 17.73
CA ILE A 147 12.50 -6.66 16.30
C ILE A 147 11.71 -5.50 15.71
N ASP A 148 12.42 -4.55 15.11
CA ASP A 148 11.85 -3.37 14.46
C ASP A 148 12.39 -3.21 13.03
N GLY A 149 11.55 -2.67 12.15
CA GLY A 149 11.98 -2.15 10.87
C GLY A 149 12.46 -0.71 11.02
N HIS A 150 13.57 -0.36 10.37
CA HIS A 150 14.12 1.00 10.40
C HIS A 150 14.12 1.61 9.00
N PHE A 151 14.01 2.93 8.91
CA PHE A 151 14.11 3.63 7.64
C PHE A 151 15.36 4.50 7.60
N ASP A 152 15.96 4.67 6.42
CA ASP A 152 16.76 5.85 6.12
C ASP A 152 15.89 6.90 5.43
N GLY A 153 16.31 8.16 5.52
CA GLY A 153 15.64 9.26 4.84
C GLY A 153 16.63 10.11 4.07
N ARG A 154 16.18 10.62 2.93
CA ARG A 154 16.95 11.54 2.10
C ARG A 154 16.08 12.63 1.51
N VAL A 155 16.67 13.80 1.35
CA VAL A 155 16.05 14.94 0.68
C VAL A 155 17.01 15.50 -0.34
N TYR A 156 16.47 15.84 -1.50
CA TYR A 156 17.17 16.47 -2.59
C TYR A 156 16.14 17.24 -3.40
N GLN A 157 16.63 18.21 -4.16
CA GLN A 157 15.82 19.03 -5.06
C GLN A 157 15.95 18.50 -6.47
N VAL A 158 14.92 18.74 -7.27
CA VAL A 158 14.94 18.50 -8.72
C VAL A 158 14.76 19.86 -9.42
N PRO A 159 15.42 20.08 -10.57
CA PRO A 159 15.55 21.42 -11.14
C PRO A 159 14.25 21.96 -11.75
N SER A 160 13.30 21.09 -12.11
CA SER A 160 12.03 21.50 -12.71
C SER A 160 10.92 20.48 -12.48
N ILE A 161 9.69 20.86 -12.79
CA ILE A 161 8.51 19.98 -12.74
C ILE A 161 8.70 18.77 -13.65
N SER A 162 9.29 18.94 -14.84
CA SER A 162 9.55 17.83 -15.76
C SER A 162 10.46 16.76 -15.15
N HIS A 163 11.52 17.17 -14.43
CA HIS A 163 12.39 16.22 -13.72
C HIS A 163 11.67 15.55 -12.55
N ALA A 164 10.71 16.23 -11.90
CA ALA A 164 9.86 15.61 -10.88
C ALA A 164 8.92 14.54 -11.48
N VAL A 165 8.38 14.79 -12.67
CA VAL A 165 7.56 13.84 -13.43
C VAL A 165 8.38 12.63 -13.85
N GLU A 166 9.56 12.85 -14.45
CA GLU A 166 10.50 11.79 -14.83
C GLU A 166 10.91 10.94 -13.63
N TYR A 167 11.19 11.59 -12.50
CA TYR A 167 11.52 10.89 -11.27
C TYR A 167 10.39 9.94 -10.83
N ILE A 168 9.13 10.40 -10.81
CA ILE A 168 7.99 9.54 -10.44
C ILE A 168 7.75 8.40 -11.44
N LEU A 169 7.91 8.66 -12.74
CA LEU A 169 7.86 7.62 -13.77
C LEU A 169 8.93 6.56 -13.53
N TRP A 170 10.16 6.98 -13.25
CA TRP A 170 11.27 6.09 -12.94
C TRP A 170 11.01 5.28 -11.67
N ARG A 171 10.44 5.89 -10.61
CA ARG A 171 10.04 5.19 -9.38
C ARG A 171 9.01 4.10 -9.65
N GLN A 172 7.99 4.36 -10.47
CA GLN A 172 7.02 3.33 -10.79
C GLN A 172 7.60 2.23 -11.70
N HIS A 173 8.48 2.59 -12.63
CA HIS A 173 9.18 1.60 -13.44
C HIS A 173 10.01 0.65 -12.55
N ASP A 174 10.76 1.21 -11.58
CA ASP A 174 11.53 0.44 -10.61
C ASP A 174 10.62 -0.45 -9.74
N CYS A 175 9.48 0.08 -9.29
CA CYS A 175 8.45 -0.65 -8.56
C CYS A 175 7.96 -1.90 -9.32
N VAL A 176 7.60 -1.73 -10.59
CA VAL A 176 7.12 -2.82 -11.45
C VAL A 176 8.22 -3.88 -11.63
N ARG A 177 9.46 -3.46 -11.88
CA ARG A 177 10.60 -4.37 -11.99
C ARG A 177 10.78 -5.16 -10.69
N ASN A 178 10.81 -4.48 -9.55
CA ASN A 178 11.02 -5.12 -8.24
C ASN A 178 9.89 -6.08 -7.89
N SER A 179 8.63 -5.71 -8.15
CA SER A 179 7.46 -6.57 -7.97
C SER A 179 7.61 -7.92 -8.69
N LYS A 180 8.01 -7.88 -9.96
CA LYS A 180 8.24 -9.07 -10.80
C LYS A 180 9.42 -9.90 -10.29
N THR A 181 10.53 -9.27 -9.94
CA THR A 181 11.72 -9.96 -9.43
C THR A 181 11.49 -10.59 -8.04
N ILE A 182 10.72 -9.94 -7.17
CA ILE A 182 10.32 -10.48 -5.85
C ILE A 182 9.42 -11.72 -6.05
N LEU A 183 8.45 -11.67 -6.97
CA LEU A 183 7.66 -12.83 -7.35
C LEU A 183 8.54 -13.98 -7.86
N GLY A 184 9.52 -13.69 -8.71
CA GLY A 184 10.50 -14.67 -9.19
C GLY A 184 11.30 -15.31 -8.06
N SER A 185 11.79 -14.49 -7.12
CA SER A 185 12.63 -14.93 -6.00
C SER A 185 11.93 -15.93 -5.07
N LYS A 186 10.59 -15.92 -5.02
CA LYS A 186 9.78 -16.92 -4.30
C LYS A 186 9.96 -18.33 -4.87
N TYR A 187 10.08 -18.45 -6.20
CA TYR A 187 10.07 -19.74 -6.89
C TYR A 187 11.45 -20.16 -7.43
N PHE A 188 12.31 -19.21 -7.82
CA PHE A 188 13.58 -19.49 -8.50
C PHE A 188 14.78 -18.82 -7.86
N ASP A 189 15.89 -19.55 -7.75
CA ASP A 189 17.15 -19.04 -7.19
C ASP A 189 17.71 -17.93 -8.04
N GLN A 190 18.51 -17.07 -7.41
CA GLN A 190 19.08 -15.91 -8.08
C GLN A 190 19.81 -16.33 -9.36
N THR A 191 20.59 -17.41 -9.30
CA THR A 191 21.30 -17.99 -10.45
C THR A 191 20.41 -18.37 -11.63
N LYS A 192 19.13 -18.70 -11.39
CA LYS A 192 18.15 -19.03 -12.44
C LYS A 192 17.46 -17.79 -13.02
N MET A 193 17.55 -16.66 -12.34
CA MET A 193 16.98 -15.38 -12.77
C MET A 193 18.06 -14.42 -13.28
N ASP A 194 19.34 -14.75 -13.08
CA ASP A 194 20.47 -13.96 -13.56
C ASP A 194 20.39 -13.80 -15.09
N ASN A 195 20.68 -12.59 -15.55
CA ASN A 195 20.59 -12.16 -16.94
C ASN A 195 19.17 -12.20 -17.56
N LEU A 196 18.12 -12.48 -16.79
CA LEU A 196 16.74 -12.35 -17.26
C LEU A 196 16.20 -10.94 -16.95
N SER A 197 15.49 -10.37 -17.91
CA SER A 197 14.65 -9.20 -17.68
C SER A 197 13.49 -9.55 -16.75
N ALA A 198 12.92 -8.54 -16.08
CA ALA A 198 11.75 -8.73 -15.23
C ALA A 198 10.54 -9.32 -15.98
N GLY A 199 10.42 -9.06 -17.29
CA GLY A 199 9.40 -9.68 -18.15
C GLY A 199 9.63 -11.18 -18.31
N GLU A 200 10.85 -11.57 -18.70
CA GLU A 200 11.25 -12.97 -18.87
C GLU A 200 11.12 -13.78 -17.57
N VAL A 201 11.41 -13.16 -16.42
CA VAL A 201 11.18 -13.77 -15.10
C VAL A 201 9.71 -14.14 -14.90
N VAL A 202 8.78 -13.24 -15.22
CA VAL A 202 7.33 -13.53 -15.09
C VAL A 202 6.88 -14.59 -16.08
N GLU A 203 7.33 -14.53 -17.34
CA GLU A 203 7.03 -15.57 -18.32
C GLU A 203 7.51 -16.95 -17.88
N MET A 204 8.71 -17.01 -17.29
CA MET A 204 9.24 -18.25 -16.74
C MET A 204 8.38 -18.79 -15.59
N ILE A 205 7.90 -17.91 -14.70
CA ILE A 205 7.00 -18.30 -13.60
C ILE A 205 5.67 -18.81 -14.13
N GLU A 206 5.06 -18.11 -15.08
CA GLU A 206 3.79 -18.52 -15.67
C GLU A 206 3.93 -19.87 -16.39
N LYS A 207 4.97 -20.06 -17.19
CA LYS A 207 5.22 -21.32 -17.93
C LYS A 207 5.52 -22.51 -17.02
N LYS A 208 6.31 -22.33 -15.94
CA LYS A 208 6.79 -23.44 -15.10
C LYS A 208 5.94 -23.69 -13.85
N VAL A 209 5.32 -22.66 -13.31
CA VAL A 209 4.57 -22.70 -12.04
C VAL A 209 3.08 -22.46 -12.25
N GLY A 210 2.68 -21.84 -13.36
CA GLY A 210 1.27 -21.50 -13.63
C GLY A 210 0.78 -20.27 -12.87
N VAL A 211 1.68 -19.49 -12.25
CA VAL A 211 1.33 -18.28 -11.49
C VAL A 211 1.54 -17.06 -12.37
N ARG A 212 0.49 -16.24 -12.56
CA ARG A 212 0.57 -15.04 -13.39
C ARG A 212 0.76 -13.80 -12.52
N TRP A 213 1.76 -12.98 -12.84
CA TRP A 213 1.98 -11.69 -12.15
C TRP A 213 0.76 -10.76 -12.29
N ALA A 214 0.03 -10.86 -13.39
CA ALA A 214 -1.16 -10.05 -13.65
C ALA A 214 -2.28 -10.25 -12.62
N ASP A 215 -2.35 -11.43 -11.99
CA ASP A 215 -3.42 -11.79 -11.04
C ASP A 215 -3.20 -11.18 -9.65
N PHE A 216 -2.02 -10.62 -9.36
CA PHE A 216 -1.76 -9.96 -8.08
C PHE A 216 -2.41 -8.57 -8.02
N PRO A 217 -2.79 -8.09 -6.81
CA PRO A 217 -3.32 -6.75 -6.61
C PRO A 217 -2.43 -5.64 -7.15
N ASN A 218 -3.04 -4.55 -7.61
CA ASN A 218 -2.33 -3.46 -8.30
C ASN A 218 -1.37 -2.69 -7.39
N GLU A 219 -1.65 -2.61 -6.09
CA GLU A 219 -0.77 -2.01 -5.08
C GLU A 219 0.59 -2.70 -5.02
N PHE A 220 0.65 -4.02 -5.22
CA PHE A 220 1.90 -4.78 -5.25
C PHE A 220 2.60 -4.72 -6.60
N LYS A 221 1.88 -4.38 -7.67
CA LYS A 221 2.42 -4.30 -9.05
C LYS A 221 2.93 -2.91 -9.41
N TYR A 222 2.18 -1.88 -9.03
CA TYR A 222 2.37 -0.51 -9.49
C TYR A 222 2.63 0.49 -8.34
N GLY A 223 2.52 0.05 -7.08
CA GLY A 223 2.58 0.91 -5.90
C GLY A 223 1.28 1.69 -5.70
N THR A 224 1.28 2.55 -4.69
CA THR A 224 0.11 3.32 -4.26
C THR A 224 0.44 4.80 -4.16
N PHE A 225 -0.38 5.65 -4.77
CA PHE A 225 -0.31 7.09 -4.63
C PHE A 225 -1.25 7.57 -3.53
N ILE A 226 -0.85 8.60 -2.78
CA ILE A 226 -1.69 9.25 -1.77
C ILE A 226 -1.68 10.75 -2.01
N LYS A 227 -2.87 11.35 -2.07
CA LYS A 227 -3.09 12.80 -2.06
C LYS A 227 -4.36 13.12 -1.28
N LYS A 228 -4.58 14.40 -0.99
CA LYS A 228 -5.82 14.83 -0.32
C LYS A 228 -6.97 14.92 -1.33
N ILE A 229 -8.17 14.51 -0.92
CA ILE A 229 -9.41 14.80 -1.63
C ILE A 229 -10.29 15.72 -0.79
N LYS A 230 -11.06 16.59 -1.44
CA LYS A 230 -12.09 17.40 -0.80
C LYS A 230 -13.38 16.58 -0.68
N HIS A 231 -13.98 16.57 0.50
CA HIS A 231 -15.28 15.97 0.72
C HIS A 231 -16.13 16.88 1.62
N HIS A 232 -17.44 16.80 1.46
CA HIS A 232 -18.39 17.47 2.34
C HIS A 232 -18.62 16.61 3.58
N LYS A 233 -18.55 17.22 4.76
CA LYS A 233 -18.92 16.59 6.03
C LYS A 233 -19.98 17.45 6.70
N THR A 234 -21.04 16.82 7.20
CA THR A 234 -22.04 17.52 8.01
C THR A 234 -21.45 17.79 9.38
N GLY A 235 -21.36 19.06 9.76
CA GLY A 235 -20.97 19.51 11.09
C GLY A 235 -22.16 20.12 11.81
N PHE A 236 -22.27 19.91 13.12
CA PHE A 236 -23.25 20.59 13.94
C PHE A 236 -22.65 21.88 14.51
N ASN A 237 -23.28 23.02 14.25
CA ASN A 237 -22.86 24.29 14.86
C ASN A 237 -23.61 24.48 16.19
N PRO A 238 -22.92 24.46 17.34
CA PRO A 238 -23.57 24.56 18.65
C PRO A 238 -24.20 25.94 18.93
N LEU A 239 -23.73 27.00 18.25
CA LEU A 239 -24.25 28.35 18.43
C LEU A 239 -25.55 28.57 17.67
N THR A 240 -25.61 28.10 16.42
CA THR A 240 -26.80 28.24 15.56
C THR A 240 -27.75 27.05 15.64
N LYS A 241 -27.40 26.01 16.41
CA LYS A 241 -28.12 24.72 16.54
C LYS A 241 -28.53 24.09 15.21
N THR A 242 -27.76 24.35 14.16
CA THR A 242 -28.04 23.91 12.79
C THR A 242 -26.90 23.05 12.25
N SER A 243 -27.27 22.06 11.45
CA SER A 243 -26.31 21.25 10.70
C SER A 243 -25.87 22.02 9.47
N THR A 244 -24.56 22.21 9.31
CA THR A 244 -23.97 22.88 8.15
C THR A 244 -23.04 21.93 7.41
N SER A 245 -23.05 22.03 6.08
CA SER A 245 -22.09 21.29 5.25
C SER A 245 -20.75 22.02 5.28
N VAL A 246 -19.72 21.38 5.82
CA VAL A 246 -18.36 21.92 5.86
C VAL A 246 -17.46 21.14 4.90
N LEU A 247 -16.64 21.87 4.15
CA LEU A 247 -15.64 21.27 3.28
C LEU A 247 -14.44 20.82 4.11
N ARG A 248 -14.07 19.54 4.00
CA ARG A 248 -12.91 18.96 4.65
C ARG A 248 -12.01 18.28 3.63
N THR A 249 -10.78 18.02 4.03
CA THR A 249 -9.84 17.23 3.23
C THR A 249 -9.43 16.00 4.01
N SER A 250 -9.38 14.85 3.35
CA SER A 250 -8.82 13.61 3.87
C SER A 250 -7.80 13.05 2.90
N PRO A 251 -6.80 12.27 3.37
CA PRO A 251 -5.95 11.49 2.48
C PRO A 251 -6.81 10.46 1.74
N PHE A 252 -6.54 10.29 0.45
CA PHE A 252 -7.14 9.30 -0.42
C PHE A 252 -6.04 8.61 -1.21
N ASN A 253 -6.07 7.28 -1.24
CA ASN A 253 -5.06 6.46 -1.89
C ASN A 253 -5.60 5.79 -3.15
N GLN A 254 -4.75 5.70 -4.18
CA GLN A 254 -5.12 5.09 -5.45
C GLN A 254 -3.91 4.43 -6.12
N CYS A 255 -4.13 3.28 -6.74
CA CYS A 255 -3.17 2.65 -7.63
C CYS A 255 -3.42 3.12 -9.06
N ILE A 256 -2.36 3.63 -9.71
CA ILE A 256 -2.44 4.18 -11.07
C ILE A 256 -1.28 3.62 -11.87
N LYS A 257 -1.53 3.13 -13.08
CA LYS A 257 -0.50 2.72 -14.04
C LYS A 257 -0.13 3.93 -14.92
N LEU A 258 0.94 4.64 -14.56
CA LEU A 258 1.32 5.93 -15.17
C LEU A 258 1.64 5.80 -16.66
N MET A 259 2.18 4.66 -17.11
CA MET A 259 2.46 4.43 -18.54
C MET A 259 1.21 4.46 -19.43
N HIS A 260 0.00 4.38 -18.86
CA HIS A 260 -1.26 4.52 -19.60
C HIS A 260 -1.90 5.92 -19.45
N CYS A 261 -1.22 6.84 -18.76
CA CYS A 261 -1.74 8.18 -18.49
C CYS A 261 -1.16 9.21 -19.47
N THR A 262 -1.89 10.29 -19.73
CA THR A 262 -1.38 11.39 -20.53
C THR A 262 -0.29 12.17 -19.78
N PRO A 263 0.68 12.79 -20.49
CA PRO A 263 1.68 13.64 -19.84
C PRO A 263 1.08 14.78 -19.00
N GLU A 264 -0.05 15.34 -19.45
CA GLU A 264 -0.80 16.36 -18.71
C GLU A 264 -1.35 15.81 -17.39
N PHE A 265 -1.93 14.62 -17.38
CA PHE A 265 -2.42 13.99 -16.16
C PHE A 265 -1.28 13.77 -15.16
N ILE A 266 -0.14 13.26 -15.61
CA ILE A 266 1.01 12.98 -14.74
C ILE A 266 1.59 14.29 -14.18
N THR A 267 1.65 15.34 -15.01
CA THR A 267 2.06 16.68 -14.56
C THR A 267 1.12 17.22 -13.49
N ASN A 268 -0.20 17.09 -13.68
CA ASN A 268 -1.20 17.47 -12.68
C ASN A 268 -1.12 16.61 -11.41
N LEU A 269 -0.82 15.32 -11.56
CA LEU A 269 -0.60 14.40 -10.45
C LEU A 269 0.54 14.89 -9.55
N VAL A 270 1.64 15.36 -10.15
CA VAL A 270 2.83 15.85 -9.44
C VAL A 270 2.65 17.25 -8.85
N THR A 271 1.93 18.14 -9.54
CA THR A 271 1.89 19.57 -9.20
C THR A 271 0.69 19.99 -8.34
N GLN A 272 -0.46 19.35 -8.51
CA GLN A 272 -1.67 19.73 -7.78
C GLN A 272 -1.72 19.07 -6.40
N PRO A 273 -2.02 19.78 -5.30
CA PRO A 273 -2.01 19.19 -3.95
C PRO A 273 -3.21 18.28 -3.65
N LEU A 274 -4.25 18.35 -4.49
CA LEU A 274 -5.46 17.55 -4.36
C LEU A 274 -5.60 16.60 -5.55
N TRP A 275 -6.33 15.52 -5.35
CA TRP A 275 -6.88 14.75 -6.46
C TRP A 275 -7.83 15.63 -7.28
N SER A 276 -7.72 15.60 -8.62
CA SER A 276 -8.71 16.24 -9.47
C SER A 276 -10.02 15.44 -9.45
N HIS A 277 -11.16 16.11 -9.60
CA HIS A 277 -12.47 15.46 -9.53
C HIS A 277 -12.67 14.33 -10.58
N ASN A 278 -11.88 14.34 -11.67
CA ASN A 278 -11.97 13.39 -12.78
C ASN A 278 -11.03 12.18 -12.67
N VAL A 279 -10.27 12.02 -11.58
CA VAL A 279 -9.31 10.91 -11.44
C VAL A 279 -10.00 9.54 -11.45
N LEU A 280 -11.26 9.48 -11.02
CA LEU A 280 -12.08 8.26 -11.07
C LEU A 280 -12.44 7.85 -12.51
N ALA A 281 -12.51 8.80 -13.46
CA ALA A 281 -12.87 8.54 -14.85
C ALA A 281 -11.67 8.08 -15.72
N CYS A 282 -10.45 8.43 -15.33
CA CYS A 282 -9.21 8.02 -16.00
C CYS A 282 -8.67 6.67 -15.51
N ASN A 283 -9.50 5.85 -14.86
CA ASN A 283 -9.14 4.51 -14.46
C ASN A 283 -9.66 3.49 -15.49
N PRO A 284 -8.90 3.17 -16.57
CA PRO A 284 -9.26 2.07 -17.47
C PRO A 284 -9.26 0.71 -16.75
N MET A 285 -8.84 0.64 -15.48
CA MET A 285 -8.74 -0.58 -14.69
C MET A 285 -10.01 -0.92 -13.88
N HIS A 286 -11.14 -0.25 -14.14
CA HIS A 286 -12.47 -0.61 -13.60
C HIS A 286 -13.31 -1.47 -14.58
N ALA A 287 -12.75 -1.92 -15.71
CA ALA A 287 -13.38 -2.99 -16.48
C ALA A 287 -13.14 -4.33 -15.74
N PRO A 288 -14.19 -5.05 -15.29
CA PRO A 288 -14.03 -6.36 -14.69
C PRO A 288 -13.73 -7.35 -15.82
N GLU A 289 -12.46 -7.60 -16.12
CA GLU A 289 -12.11 -8.82 -16.85
C GLU A 289 -12.43 -10.00 -15.93
N LYS A 290 -13.51 -10.71 -16.24
CA LYS A 290 -13.90 -11.97 -15.61
C LYS A 290 -12.76 -12.98 -15.78
N VAL A 291 -11.91 -13.11 -14.77
CA VAL A 291 -10.98 -14.23 -14.68
C VAL A 291 -11.74 -15.40 -14.04
N VAL A 292 -12.14 -16.36 -14.88
CA VAL A 292 -12.59 -17.67 -14.41
C VAL A 292 -11.35 -18.48 -14.05
N LEU A 293 -11.08 -18.64 -12.75
CA LEU A 293 -10.10 -19.61 -12.25
C LEU A 293 -10.81 -20.94 -12.02
N SER A 294 -10.60 -21.90 -12.91
CA SER A 294 -11.06 -23.28 -12.72
C SER A 294 -10.06 -24.07 -11.86
N TYR A 295 -10.52 -24.60 -10.72
CA TYR A 295 -9.82 -25.64 -9.96
C TYR A 295 -10.75 -26.87 -9.78
N PRO A 296 -10.20 -28.08 -9.59
CA PRO A 296 -10.94 -29.34 -9.66
C PRO A 296 -11.78 -29.57 -8.38
N SER A 297 -12.89 -28.84 -8.29
CA SER A 297 -14.01 -29.13 -7.40
C SER A 297 -15.24 -28.49 -8.04
N GLY A 298 -15.87 -29.19 -8.98
CA GLY A 298 -16.85 -28.67 -9.93
C GLY A 298 -18.02 -27.86 -9.36
N ALA A 299 -17.91 -26.53 -9.41
CA ALA A 299 -19.04 -25.62 -9.30
C ALA A 299 -18.78 -24.35 -10.14
N ASN A 300 -19.67 -24.08 -11.11
CA ASN A 300 -19.67 -22.88 -11.94
C ASN A 300 -20.82 -21.96 -11.50
N PHE A 301 -20.57 -20.66 -11.30
CA PHE A 301 -21.64 -19.67 -11.08
C PHE A 301 -21.37 -18.34 -11.80
N THR A 302 -22.43 -17.73 -12.33
CA THR A 302 -22.43 -16.43 -13.02
C THR A 302 -23.61 -15.59 -12.51
N PHE A 303 -23.38 -14.32 -12.14
CA PHE A 303 -24.48 -13.37 -11.86
C PHE A 303 -24.17 -11.91 -12.25
N GLY A 304 -25.23 -11.19 -12.67
CA GLY A 304 -25.24 -9.82 -13.21
C GLY A 304 -25.68 -8.73 -12.21
N VAL A 305 -25.75 -7.49 -12.71
CA VAL A 305 -25.83 -6.23 -11.95
C VAL A 305 -27.24 -5.60 -11.99
N GLN A 306 -27.69 -4.93 -10.91
CA GLN A 306 -28.76 -3.91 -10.95
C GLN A 306 -28.59 -2.76 -9.91
N PRO A 307 -29.23 -1.58 -10.12
CA PRO A 307 -28.76 -0.27 -9.64
C PRO A 307 -29.49 0.33 -8.40
N TYR A 308 -28.88 1.41 -7.88
CA TYR A 308 -29.14 2.20 -6.65
C TYR A 308 -30.55 2.78 -6.39
N SER A 309 -30.91 2.92 -5.10
CA SER A 309 -31.92 3.87 -4.59
C SER A 309 -31.68 4.31 -3.13
N PHE A 310 -31.93 5.59 -2.82
CA PHE A 310 -31.72 6.30 -1.53
C PHE A 310 -32.85 6.08 -0.50
N GLY A 311 -32.53 6.17 0.81
CA GLY A 311 -33.51 6.26 1.90
C GLY A 311 -32.94 6.86 3.20
N ILE A 312 -33.71 7.77 3.82
CA ILE A 312 -33.35 8.65 4.94
C ILE A 312 -33.64 7.96 6.29
N GLY A 313 -32.70 7.99 7.25
CA GLY A 313 -32.94 7.61 8.65
C GLY A 313 -31.67 7.72 9.51
N ASN A 314 -31.79 8.32 10.69
CA ASN A 314 -30.71 8.67 11.64
C ASN A 314 -29.64 7.58 11.84
N GLN A 315 -28.53 7.65 11.10
CA GLN A 315 -27.29 6.93 11.36
C GLN A 315 -26.10 7.84 11.02
N ALA A 316 -25.02 7.71 11.79
CA ALA A 316 -23.74 8.41 11.58
C ALA A 316 -23.28 8.31 10.11
N PRO A 317 -22.60 9.34 9.56
CA PRO A 317 -22.34 9.47 8.14
C PRO A 317 -21.64 8.22 7.57
N VAL A 318 -22.38 7.51 6.71
CA VAL A 318 -21.93 6.37 5.94
C VAL A 318 -20.96 6.86 4.87
N LEU A 319 -19.69 6.97 5.23
CA LEU A 319 -18.57 6.95 4.29
C LEU A 319 -17.86 5.61 4.56
N TYR A 320 -17.83 4.73 3.56
CA TYR A 320 -17.23 3.39 3.53
C TYR A 320 -18.06 2.14 3.91
N LYS A 321 -19.34 2.20 4.32
CA LYS A 321 -20.14 0.96 4.50
C LYS A 321 -20.68 0.35 3.19
N ASP A 322 -21.01 1.15 2.19
CA ASP A 322 -21.68 0.62 0.98
C ASP A 322 -20.75 -0.15 0.02
N HIS A 323 -19.44 -0.09 0.22
CA HIS A 323 -18.47 -0.96 -0.47
C HIS A 323 -18.14 -2.25 0.30
N LEU A 324 -18.63 -2.40 1.54
CA LEU A 324 -18.35 -3.58 2.38
C LEU A 324 -19.35 -4.72 2.21
N ASN A 325 -20.50 -4.50 1.56
CA ASN A 325 -21.57 -5.50 1.38
C ASN A 325 -21.92 -5.80 -0.09
N SER A 326 -21.02 -5.55 -1.04
CA SER A 326 -21.14 -6.13 -2.37
C SER A 326 -20.75 -7.62 -2.29
N PRO A 327 -21.49 -8.56 -2.91
CA PRO A 327 -21.21 -10.01 -2.88
C PRO A 327 -19.95 -10.41 -3.67
N PHE A 328 -18.98 -9.50 -3.79
CA PHE A 328 -17.81 -9.56 -4.65
C PHE A 328 -16.53 -10.02 -3.92
N ASN A 329 -16.64 -10.78 -2.83
CA ASN A 329 -15.53 -10.90 -1.88
C ASN A 329 -15.17 -12.32 -1.41
N GLU A 330 -15.31 -13.34 -2.26
CA GLU A 330 -14.70 -14.65 -1.94
C GLU A 330 -13.24 -14.78 -2.38
N ASN A 331 -12.78 -14.03 -3.40
CA ASN A 331 -11.38 -14.10 -3.86
C ASN A 331 -10.42 -13.11 -3.17
N VAL A 332 -10.93 -12.06 -2.51
CA VAL A 332 -10.10 -11.13 -1.70
C VAL A 332 -9.96 -11.62 -0.25
N SER A 333 -10.83 -12.55 0.19
CA SER A 333 -10.78 -13.13 1.54
C SER A 333 -9.48 -13.88 1.83
N LYS A 334 -8.76 -14.34 0.79
CA LYS A 334 -7.49 -15.06 0.91
C LYS A 334 -6.31 -14.18 1.35
N TYR A 335 -6.37 -12.85 1.12
CA TYR A 335 -5.23 -11.93 1.35
C TYR A 335 -5.51 -10.78 2.33
N CYS A 336 -6.78 -10.46 2.63
CA CYS A 336 -7.13 -9.25 3.38
C CYS A 336 -8.25 -9.42 4.42
N GLY A 337 -8.76 -10.65 4.63
CA GLY A 337 -9.98 -10.88 5.43
C GLY A 337 -9.92 -10.35 6.87
N THR A 338 -8.76 -10.44 7.52
CA THR A 338 -8.55 -9.90 8.88
C THR A 338 -8.09 -8.44 8.90
N THR A 339 -7.52 -7.93 7.80
CA THR A 339 -6.93 -6.59 7.73
C THR A 339 -8.01 -5.52 7.55
N LEU A 340 -9.09 -5.81 6.81
CA LEU A 340 -10.18 -4.86 6.55
C LEU A 340 -11.06 -4.59 7.78
N ALA A 341 -11.34 -5.61 8.60
CA ALA A 341 -12.08 -5.43 9.86
C ALA A 341 -11.30 -4.54 10.84
N ALA A 342 -9.99 -4.79 10.99
CA ALA A 342 -9.08 -3.99 11.80
C ALA A 342 -8.96 -2.53 11.32
N LEU A 343 -8.97 -2.29 10.00
CA LEU A 343 -8.95 -0.93 9.44
C LEU A 343 -10.22 -0.13 9.78
N SER A 344 -11.39 -0.78 9.85
CA SER A 344 -12.66 -0.11 10.19
C SER A 344 -12.73 0.35 11.66
N GLU A 345 -12.08 -0.37 12.57
CA GLU A 345 -11.95 0.05 13.98
C GLU A 345 -10.91 1.16 14.14
N MET A 346 -9.83 1.15 13.34
CA MET A 346 -8.77 2.16 13.40
C MET A 346 -9.15 3.52 12.79
N GLU A 347 -10.10 3.58 11.85
CA GLU A 347 -10.60 4.85 11.29
C GLU A 347 -11.54 5.62 12.25
N ASN A 348 -11.97 5.00 13.35
CA ASN A 348 -12.82 5.61 14.38
C ASN A 348 -12.03 6.21 15.58
N ILE A 349 -10.70 6.31 15.49
CA ILE A 349 -9.79 6.94 16.48
C ILE A 349 -8.94 8.04 15.82
#